data_AF-A0AA42ZA16-F1
#
_entry.id   AF-A0AA42ZA16-F1
#
_cell.length_a   1.000
_cell.length_b   1.000
_cell.length_c   1.000
_cell.angle_alpha   90.00
_cell.angle_beta   90.00
_cell.angle_gamma   90.00
#
_symmetry.space_group_name_H-M   'P 1'
#
loop_
_entity.id
_entity.type
_entity.pdbx_description
1 polymer ?
#
loop_
_entity_poly.entity_id
_entity_poly.type
_entity_poly.pdbx_seq_one_letter_code
_entity_poly.pdbx_strand_id
1 'polypeptide(L)'
;MFKAYTKEFKYNTVLAFPVILGMLGHSFVQLADNLMVGQLGTAELAAVSLGNSFIFIAMSLGIGFSTAITPLVAEASGAKDIPAGKRAFKHGLLLCTV
;
A
#
# COMPACT_ATOMS: atom_id res chain seq x y z
N MET A 1 4.48 15.93 31.04
CA MET A 1 4.89 14.86 30.11
C MET A 1 3.71 14.26 29.33
N PHE A 2 2.62 13.80 29.98
CA PHE A 2 1.45 13.19 29.30
C PHE A 2 0.59 14.14 28.41
N LYS A 3 0.49 15.44 28.74
CA LYS A 3 -0.31 16.42 27.94
C LYS A 3 0.24 16.68 26.53
N ALA A 4 1.53 16.45 26.29
CA ALA A 4 2.12 16.61 24.95
C ALA A 4 1.73 15.45 24.03
N TYR A 5 1.63 14.22 24.57
CA TYR A 5 1.22 13.03 23.82
C TYR A 5 -0.25 13.05 23.39
N THR A 6 -1.15 13.54 24.24
CA THR A 6 -2.59 13.59 23.93
C THR A 6 -2.99 14.74 23.01
N LYS A 7 -2.09 15.71 22.78
CA LYS A 7 -2.36 16.87 21.91
C LYS A 7 -2.47 16.46 20.43
N GLU A 8 -1.62 15.53 20.00
CA GLU A 8 -1.57 15.04 18.60
C GLU A 8 -2.64 13.98 18.30
N PHE A 9 -3.30 13.42 19.32
CA PHE A 9 -4.27 12.34 19.15
C PHE A 9 -5.45 12.77 18.28
N LYS A 10 -5.96 14.00 18.47
CA LYS A 10 -7.07 14.53 17.67
C LYS A 10 -6.69 14.68 16.19
N TYR A 11 -5.46 15.14 15.91
CA TYR A 11 -4.96 15.32 14.55
C TYR A 11 -4.71 13.97 13.86
N ASN A 12 -4.07 13.04 14.59
CA ASN A 12 -3.81 11.70 14.10
C ASN A 12 -5.10 10.94 13.77
N THR A 13 -6.15 11.06 14.59
CA THR A 13 -7.45 10.42 14.30
C THR A 13 -8.11 10.97 13.05
N VAL A 14 -8.01 12.27 12.77
CA VAL A 14 -8.56 12.87 11.53
C VAL A 14 -7.82 12.37 10.28
N LEU A 15 -6.50 12.19 10.36
CA LEU A 15 -5.69 11.62 9.28
C LEU A 15 -5.90 10.12 9.10
N ALA A 16 -5.99 9.38 10.20
CA ALA A 16 -6.16 7.92 10.18
C ALA A 16 -7.56 7.51 9.74
N PHE A 17 -8.60 8.28 10.06
CA PHE A 17 -9.98 7.96 9.71
C PHE A 17 -10.21 7.64 8.22
N PRO A 18 -9.80 8.49 7.25
CA PRO A 18 -9.97 8.17 5.83
C PRO A 18 -9.14 6.95 5.40
N VAL A 19 -7.95 6.75 5.98
CA VAL A 19 -7.09 5.59 5.68
C VAL A 19 -7.75 4.30 6.15
N ILE A 20 -8.30 4.29 7.37
CA ILE A 20 -9.04 3.16 7.94
C ILE A 20 -10.27 2.85 7.08
N LEU A 21 -11.03 3.88 6.69
CA LEU A 21 -12.19 3.71 5.82
C LEU A 21 -11.81 3.11 4.47
N GLY A 22 -10.71 3.56 3.87
CA GLY A 22 -10.18 3.02 2.61
C GLY A 22 -9.74 1.56 2.73
N MET A 23 -9.02 1.22 3.80
CA MET A 23 -8.61 -0.16 4.07
C MET A 23 -9.82 -1.09 4.33
N LEU A 24 -10.84 -0.60 5.04
CA LEU A 24 -12.09 -1.34 5.21
C LEU A 24 -12.78 -1.56 3.87
N GLY A 25 -12.87 -0.54 3.02
CA GLY A 25 -13.41 -0.65 1.67
C GLY A 25 -12.71 -1.72 0.83
N HIS A 26 -11.37 -1.74 0.86
CA HIS A 26 -10.58 -2.75 0.17
C HIS A 26 -10.90 -4.17 0.66
N SER A 27 -11.00 -4.38 1.98
CA SER A 27 -11.40 -5.67 2.56
C SER A 27 -12.83 -6.09 2.19
N PHE A 28 -13.77 -5.14 2.11
CA PHE A 28 -15.14 -5.41 1.68
C PHE A 28 -15.22 -5.87 0.21
N VAL A 29 -14.46 -5.23 -0.69
CA VAL A 29 -14.38 -5.66 -2.09
C VAL A 29 -13.82 -7.07 -2.17
N GLN A 30 -12.71 -7.35 -1.46
CA GLN A 30 -12.12 -8.69 -1.45
C GLN A 30 -13.09 -9.76 -0.90
N LEU A 31 -13.91 -9.42 0.10
CA LEU A 31 -14.95 -10.31 0.61
C LEU A 31 -16.05 -10.54 -0.43
N ALA A 32 -16.51 -9.48 -1.11
CA ALA A 32 -17.51 -9.59 -2.17
C ALA A 32 -17.01 -10.46 -3.34
N ASP A 33 -15.76 -10.30 -3.76
CA ASP A 33 -15.12 -11.09 -4.80
C ASP A 33 -15.11 -12.58 -4.42
N ASN A 34 -14.70 -12.90 -3.18
CA ASN A 34 -14.70 -14.28 -2.68
C ASN A 34 -16.12 -14.87 -2.59
N LEU A 35 -17.12 -14.09 -2.18
CA LEU A 35 -18.51 -14.55 -2.14
C LEU A 35 -19.07 -14.79 -3.54
N MET A 36 -18.79 -13.89 -4.49
CA MET A 36 -19.23 -14.02 -5.88
C MET A 36 -18.63 -15.27 -6.54
N VAL A 37 -17.33 -15.49 -6.38
CA VAL A 37 -16.65 -16.69 -6.92
C VAL A 37 -17.09 -17.95 -6.17
N GLY A 38 -17.32 -17.86 -4.85
CA GLY A 38 -17.77 -18.98 -4.04
C GLY A 38 -19.15 -19.53 -4.42
N GLN A 39 -20.00 -18.71 -5.05
CA GLN A 39 -21.30 -19.15 -5.58
C GLN A 39 -21.18 -19.98 -6.87
N LEU A 40 -20.06 -19.89 -7.60
CA LEU A 40 -19.82 -20.64 -8.84
C LEU A 40 -19.37 -22.08 -8.56
N GLY A 41 -18.76 -22.33 -7.39
CA GLY A 41 -18.39 -23.66 -6.91
C GLY A 41 -17.11 -23.65 -6.06
N THR A 42 -16.91 -24.72 -5.28
CA THR A 42 -15.76 -24.83 -4.36
C THR A 42 -14.44 -25.04 -5.10
N ALA A 43 -14.47 -25.66 -6.28
CA ALA A 43 -13.29 -25.86 -7.11
C ALA A 43 -12.80 -24.54 -7.72
N GLU A 44 -13.72 -23.68 -8.14
CA GLU A 44 -13.49 -22.37 -8.71
C GLU A 44 -12.93 -21.40 -7.66
N LEU A 45 -13.48 -21.41 -6.43
CA LEU A 45 -12.94 -20.64 -5.32
C LEU A 45 -11.52 -21.07 -4.94
N ALA A 46 -11.24 -22.38 -4.93
CA ALA A 46 -9.90 -22.90 -4.67
C ALA A 46 -8.90 -22.49 -5.77
N ALA A 47 -9.32 -22.49 -7.04
CA ALA A 47 -8.50 -22.01 -8.15
C ALA A 47 -8.19 -20.52 -8.06
N VAL A 48 -9.17 -19.69 -7.66
CA VAL A 48 -8.96 -18.24 -7.44
C VAL A 48 -8.03 -17.97 -6.27
N SER A 49 -8.12 -18.73 -5.17
CA SER A 49 -7.19 -18.61 -4.03
C SER A 49 -5.74 -18.90 -4.45
N LEU A 50 -5.53 -19.93 -5.28
CA LEU A 50 -4.22 -20.25 -5.85
C LEU A 50 -3.73 -19.12 -6.79
N GLY A 51 -4.60 -18.63 -7.67
CA GLY A 51 -4.28 -17.53 -8.58
C GLY A 51 -3.90 -16.24 -7.84
N ASN A 52 -4.64 -15.88 -6.78
CA ASN A 52 -4.36 -14.73 -5.94
C ASN A 52 -2.98 -14.82 -5.28
N SER A 53 -2.53 -16.02 -4.91
CA SER A 53 -1.19 -16.24 -4.34
C SER A 53 -0.07 -15.89 -5.33
N PHE A 54 -0.22 -16.26 -6.62
CA PHE A 54 0.75 -15.88 -7.66
C PHE A 54 0.73 -14.39 -7.97
N ILE A 55 -0.47 -13.79 -8.05
CA ILE A 55 -0.64 -12.34 -8.23
C ILE A 55 -0.01 -11.58 -7.06
N PHE A 56 -0.16 -12.07 -5.83
CA PHE A 56 0.41 -11.45 -4.64
C PHE A 56 1.95 -11.38 -4.69
N ILE A 57 2.62 -12.42 -5.22
CA ILE A 57 4.08 -12.40 -5.41
C ILE A 57 4.49 -11.29 -6.38
N ALA A 58 3.79 -11.17 -7.53
CA ALA A 58 4.07 -10.12 -8.50
C ALA A 58 3.79 -8.72 -7.92
N MET A 59 2.67 -8.54 -7.21
CA MET A 59 2.32 -7.28 -6.54
C MET A 59 3.31 -6.93 -5.43
N SER A 60 3.80 -7.91 -4.67
CA SER A 60 4.76 -7.70 -3.58
C SER A 60 6.05 -7.06 -4.08
N LEU A 61 6.53 -7.43 -5.26
CA LEU A 61 7.70 -6.79 -5.87
C LEU A 61 7.45 -5.31 -6.17
N GLY A 62 6.32 -4.97 -6.80
CA GLY A 62 5.95 -3.58 -7.10
C GLY A 62 5.76 -2.72 -5.85
N ILE A 63 5.10 -3.27 -4.82
CA ILE A 63 4.94 -2.61 -3.51
C ILE A 63 6.31 -2.43 -2.83
N GLY A 64 7.21 -3.42 -2.93
CA GLY A 64 8.57 -3.35 -2.41
C GLY A 64 9.36 -2.19 -2.98
N PHE A 65 9.38 -2.02 -4.31
CA PHE A 65 10.04 -0.88 -4.93
C PHE A 65 9.37 0.45 -4.56
N SER A 66 8.04 0.52 -4.58
CA SER A 66 7.29 1.73 -4.22
C SER A 66 7.59 2.22 -2.79
N THR A 67 7.61 1.29 -1.84
CA THR A 67 7.92 1.58 -0.43
C THR A 67 9.39 1.96 -0.22
N ALA A 68 10.32 1.42 -1.01
CA ALA A 68 11.74 1.76 -0.95
C ALA A 68 12.07 3.16 -1.51
N ILE A 69 11.30 3.66 -2.48
CA ILE A 69 11.50 4.99 -3.08
C ILE A 69 11.14 6.11 -2.09
N THR A 70 10.10 5.89 -1.28
CA THR A 70 9.60 6.88 -0.32
C THR A 70 10.67 7.40 0.65
N PRO A 71 11.45 6.56 1.36
CA PRO A 71 12.53 7.04 2.24
C PRO A 71 13.68 7.68 1.46
N LEU A 72 14.06 7.15 0.29
CA LEU A 72 15.13 7.73 -0.55
C LEU A 72 14.79 9.16 -1.00
N VAL A 73 13.53 9.40 -1.37
CA VAL A 73 13.04 10.73 -1.73
C VAL A 73 12.91 11.62 -0.50
N ALA A 74 12.46 11.08 0.64
CA ALA A 74 12.37 11.82 1.89
C ALA A 74 13.76 12.28 2.40
N GLU A 75 14.78 11.43 2.29
CA GLU A 75 16.17 11.73 2.63
C GLU A 75 16.74 12.85 1.74
N ALA A 76 16.57 12.73 0.42
CA ALA A 76 17.01 13.76 -0.52
C ALA A 76 16.29 15.11 -0.30
N SER A 77 15.00 15.07 0.05
CA SER A 77 14.22 16.25 0.43
C SER A 77 14.74 16.90 1.72
N GLY A 78 15.09 16.09 2.73
CA GLY A 78 15.72 16.56 3.97
C GLY A 78 17.10 17.20 3.76
N ALA A 79 17.89 16.66 2.83
CA ALA A 79 19.20 17.19 2.45
C ALA A 79 19.15 18.44 1.55
N LYS A 80 17.95 18.92 1.16
CA LYS A 80 17.72 19.99 0.16
C LYS A 80 18.34 19.70 -1.22
N ASP A 81 18.69 18.44 -1.51
CA ASP A 81 19.22 17.99 -2.80
C ASP A 81 18.08 17.50 -3.71
N ILE A 82 17.34 18.48 -4.24
CA ILE A 82 16.24 18.26 -5.19
C ILE A 82 16.66 17.48 -6.45
N PRO A 83 17.85 17.70 -7.07
CA PRO A 83 18.24 16.91 -8.24
C PRO A 83 18.51 15.44 -7.91
N ALA A 84 19.09 15.12 -6.74
CA ALA A 84 19.23 13.73 -6.30
C ALA A 84 17.87 13.05 -6.07
N GLY A 85 16.93 13.73 -5.42
CA GLY A 85 15.57 13.22 -5.20
C GLY A 85 14.81 12.95 -6.51
N LYS A 86 14.93 13.84 -7.50
CA LYS A 86 14.35 13.62 -8.84
C LYS A 86 14.93 12.40 -9.54
N ARG A 87 16.25 12.15 -9.40
CA ARG A 87 16.88 10.95 -9.96
C ARG A 87 16.39 9.69 -9.28
N ALA A 88 16.37 9.66 -7.94
CA ALA A 88 15.87 8.51 -7.18
C ALA A 88 14.41 8.18 -7.54
N PHE A 89 13.55 9.19 -7.66
CA PHE A 89 12.17 9.01 -8.07
C PHE A 89 12.04 8.47 -9.50
N LYS A 90 12.82 8.99 -10.47
CA LYS A 90 12.78 8.51 -11.86
C LYS A 90 13.23 7.05 -12.00
N HIS A 91 14.35 6.68 -11.36
CA HIS A 91 14.85 5.30 -11.41
C HIS A 91 13.92 4.36 -10.64
N GLY A 92 13.40 4.82 -9.51
CA GLY A 92 12.38 4.10 -8.75
C GLY A 92 11.11 3.84 -9.55
N LEU A 93 10.58 4.86 -10.23
CA LEU A 93 9.40 4.72 -11.07
C LEU A 93 9.66 3.73 -12.21
N LEU A 94 10.83 3.82 -12.87
CA LEU A 94 11.24 2.84 -13.88
C LEU A 94 11.26 1.41 -13.31
N LEU A 95 11.84 1.20 -12.13
CA LEU A 95 11.87 -0.11 -11.46
C LEU A 95 10.49 -0.62 -11.05
N CYS A 96 9.52 0.27 -10.78
CA CYS A 96 8.13 -0.14 -10.54
C CYS A 96 7.37 -0.49 -11.84
N THR A 97 7.83 -0.03 -13.00
CA THR A 97 7.14 -0.24 -14.29
C THR A 97 7.68 -1.43 -15.06
N VAL A 98 8.94 -1.80 -14.82
CA VAL A 98 9.65 -2.95 -15.43
C VAL A 98 9.49 -4.18 -14.55
#